data_AF-A0A834FEA6-F1
#
_entry.id   AF-A0A834FEA6-F1
#
_cell.length_a   1.000
_cell.length_b   1.000
_cell.length_c   1.000
_cell.angle_alpha   90.00
_cell.angle_beta   90.00
_cell.angle_gamma   90.00
#
_symmetry.space_group_name_H-M   'P 1'
#
loop_
_entity.id
_entity.type
_entity.pdbx_description
1 polymer ?
#
loop_
_entity_poly.entity_id
_entity_poly.type
_entity_poly.pdbx_seq_one_letter_code
_entity_poly.pdbx_strand_id
1 'polypeptide(L)'
;MIWYLQDLYKFFFHLVQCSYTFTSPRELQVKMTARTSLNLIGLAWSCLSFLSCAHCGLSDNHVHSSFIYRRLRNHERREIQREILSILGLPHRPRPFSPGKQASSAPLFMLDLYNAMAVEEEESLHQGAGKSFSAKAQGHSKKSYYNAQHAGYSRVTPPYRAAPLLGHSPSLRTAHDTNFLNDADMVMSFVNLVEKDKDFSQQRRHFKEFRFDLTQIPDGEAVTAAEFRIYKDRSHARYENITLKVTIYQVIKEYQNKDAETFLLDSKNIQASDGGWLVFDITATSNHWVMNPQQNLGLQLCVETLDGRSINIKAAGIIGRNGPQSKQPFLVAFFKASGVLLRSVRAAGGKKKNQNRNKSNNRQDSSKPTKTGDYNTSEQKQACKKHELYVSFRDLGWQDWIIAPEGYAAFYCDGECSFPLNAHMNATNHAIVQTLVHLMFPDNVPKPCCAPTKLNAISVLYFDDSSNVILKKYRNMVVRSCGCH
;
A
#
# COMPACT_ATOMS: atom_id res chain seq x y z
N MET A 1 10.91 -30.27 7.09
CA MET A 1 10.66 -30.92 8.38
C MET A 1 11.64 -32.09 8.61
N ILE A 2 12.93 -31.89 8.34
CA ILE A 2 14.02 -32.86 8.60
C ILE A 2 15.25 -32.11 9.15
N TRP A 3 15.36 -30.80 8.89
CA TRP A 3 16.40 -29.93 9.47
C TRP A 3 16.16 -29.49 10.94
N TYR A 4 14.95 -29.68 11.48
CA TYR A 4 14.64 -29.34 12.89
C TYR A 4 14.97 -30.48 13.88
N LEU A 5 15.26 -31.69 13.39
CA LEU A 5 15.54 -32.86 14.24
C LEU A 5 17.03 -33.02 14.58
N GLN A 6 17.92 -32.30 13.89
CA GLN A 6 19.36 -32.43 14.08
C GLN A 6 19.92 -31.48 15.16
N ASP A 7 19.22 -30.37 15.45
CA ASP A 7 19.59 -29.42 16.51
C ASP A 7 19.08 -29.82 17.90
N LEU A 8 17.99 -30.60 17.97
CA LEU A 8 17.49 -31.16 19.24
C LEU A 8 18.38 -32.26 19.82
N TYR A 9 19.10 -33.00 18.95
CA TYR A 9 20.02 -34.06 19.40
C TYR A 9 21.34 -33.51 19.98
N LYS A 10 21.80 -32.35 19.49
CA LYS A 10 22.98 -31.66 20.04
C LYS A 10 22.71 -30.97 21.38
N PHE A 11 21.47 -30.54 21.63
CA PHE A 11 21.10 -29.93 22.92
C PHE A 11 20.98 -30.97 24.06
N PHE A 12 20.53 -32.18 23.75
CA PHE A 12 20.45 -33.28 24.73
C PHE A 12 21.83 -33.86 25.10
N PHE A 13 22.80 -33.86 24.18
CA PHE A 13 24.15 -34.37 24.48
C PHE A 13 24.94 -33.43 25.42
N HIS A 14 24.67 -32.13 25.40
CA HIS A 14 25.35 -31.15 26.28
C HIS A 14 24.81 -31.13 27.72
N LEU A 15 23.58 -31.62 27.96
CA LEU A 15 23.00 -31.73 29.31
C LEU A 15 23.40 -33.01 30.04
N VAL A 16 23.85 -34.05 29.32
CA VAL A 16 24.28 -35.33 29.91
C VAL A 16 25.76 -35.32 30.31
N GLN A 17 26.52 -34.29 29.94
CA GLN A 17 27.96 -34.20 30.21
C GLN A 17 28.36 -33.26 31.37
N CYS A 18 27.39 -32.75 32.13
CA CYS A 18 27.61 -31.90 33.31
C CYS A 18 27.20 -32.60 34.62
N SER A 19 27.43 -33.91 34.72
CA SER A 19 27.11 -34.68 35.93
C SER A 19 28.09 -35.83 36.15
N TYR A 20 29.39 -35.53 36.17
CA TYR A 20 30.40 -36.42 36.72
C TYR A 20 31.54 -35.61 37.35
N THR A 21 31.48 -35.43 38.67
CA THR A 21 32.63 -35.57 39.59
C THR A 21 32.16 -35.35 41.06
N PHE A 22 32.21 -36.45 41.84
CA PHE A 22 32.58 -36.62 43.27
C PHE A 22 32.12 -35.55 44.31
N THR A 23 31.50 -35.86 45.47
CA THR A 23 31.87 -36.82 46.53
C THR A 23 30.74 -37.05 47.58
N SER A 24 30.51 -38.31 47.98
CA SER A 24 30.32 -38.81 49.38
C SER A 24 29.11 -38.34 50.27
N PRO A 25 28.79 -38.99 51.42
CA PRO A 25 27.64 -39.90 51.53
C PRO A 25 26.75 -39.62 52.76
N ARG A 26 25.51 -39.18 52.58
CA ARG A 26 24.39 -39.30 53.54
C ARG A 26 23.14 -38.79 52.84
N GLU A 27 21.99 -39.38 53.15
CA GLU A 27 20.66 -39.08 52.58
C GLU A 27 20.26 -39.86 51.32
N LEU A 28 20.42 -41.19 51.36
CA LEU A 28 19.78 -42.11 50.41
C LEU A 28 18.39 -42.62 50.86
N GLN A 29 17.67 -41.91 51.73
CA GLN A 29 16.41 -42.41 52.33
C GLN A 29 15.18 -41.51 52.18
N VAL A 30 15.23 -40.37 51.46
CA VAL A 30 14.06 -39.47 51.33
C VAL A 30 13.50 -39.36 49.90
N LYS A 31 14.18 -39.92 48.89
CA LYS A 31 13.80 -39.73 47.47
C LYS A 31 12.93 -40.83 46.83
N MET A 32 12.49 -41.84 47.57
CA MET A 32 11.61 -42.90 47.01
C MET A 32 10.12 -42.71 47.29
N THR A 33 9.70 -41.76 48.13
CA THR A 33 8.28 -41.50 48.43
C THR A 33 7.69 -40.26 47.73
N ALA A 34 8.47 -39.52 46.95
CA ALA A 34 8.01 -38.32 46.23
C ALA A 34 7.76 -38.53 44.72
N ARG A 35 7.97 -39.74 44.18
CA ARG A 35 7.76 -40.04 42.75
C ARG A 35 6.38 -40.61 42.42
N THR A 36 5.61 -41.04 43.42
CA THR A 36 4.26 -41.58 43.23
C THR A 36 3.15 -40.55 43.45
N SER A 37 3.41 -39.45 44.17
CA SER A 37 2.42 -38.38 44.42
C SER A 37 2.32 -37.34 43.29
N LEU A 38 3.38 -37.12 42.49
CA LEU A 38 3.36 -36.17 41.38
C LEU A 38 2.65 -36.68 40.11
N ASN A 39 2.59 -38.00 39.89
CA ASN A 39 1.94 -38.56 38.71
C ASN A 39 0.41 -38.63 38.83
N LEU A 40 -0.16 -38.66 40.04
CA LEU A 40 -1.62 -38.56 40.23
C LEU A 40 -2.15 -37.13 40.08
N ILE A 41 -1.36 -36.11 40.45
CA ILE A 41 -1.76 -34.70 40.37
C ILE A 41 -1.72 -34.20 38.91
N GLY A 42 -0.79 -34.71 38.10
CA GLY A 42 -0.70 -34.37 36.67
C GLY A 42 -1.90 -34.86 35.84
N LEU A 43 -2.44 -36.04 36.15
CA LEU A 43 -3.60 -36.60 35.42
C LEU A 43 -4.93 -35.92 35.80
N ALA A 44 -5.05 -35.45 37.05
CA ALA A 44 -6.22 -34.69 37.50
C ALA A 44 -6.29 -33.27 36.89
N TRP A 45 -5.15 -32.61 36.70
CA TRP A 45 -5.09 -31.29 36.05
C TRP A 45 -5.37 -31.34 34.55
N SER A 46 -5.01 -32.42 33.86
CA SER A 46 -5.42 -32.60 32.46
C SER A 46 -6.94 -32.76 32.31
N CYS A 47 -7.61 -33.51 33.18
CA CYS A 47 -9.06 -33.70 33.08
C CYS A 47 -9.88 -32.43 33.43
N LEU A 48 -9.40 -31.59 34.36
CA LEU A 48 -10.07 -30.32 34.69
C LEU A 48 -9.86 -29.24 33.62
N SER A 49 -8.74 -29.30 32.88
CA SER A 49 -8.46 -28.39 31.76
C SER A 49 -9.29 -28.75 30.51
N PHE A 50 -9.63 -30.04 30.34
CA PHE A 50 -10.50 -30.50 29.25
C PHE A 50 -12.00 -30.29 29.53
N LEU A 51 -12.45 -30.22 30.79
CA LEU A 51 -13.86 -29.90 31.11
C LEU A 51 -14.18 -28.39 31.17
N SER A 52 -13.18 -27.51 31.35
CA SER A 52 -13.42 -26.05 31.31
C SER A 52 -13.57 -25.49 29.88
N CYS A 53 -13.33 -26.30 28.84
CA CYS A 53 -13.46 -25.85 27.45
C CYS A 53 -14.86 -26.08 26.85
N ALA A 54 -15.80 -26.65 27.61
CA ALA A 54 -17.15 -26.97 27.13
C ALA A 54 -18.24 -25.98 27.59
N HIS A 55 -17.93 -24.98 28.43
CA HIS A 55 -18.89 -24.00 28.93
C HIS A 55 -18.30 -22.59 29.02
N CYS A 56 -18.06 -21.97 27.86
CA CYS A 56 -18.00 -20.51 27.73
C CYS A 56 -18.11 -20.15 26.23
N GLY A 57 -19.35 -20.15 25.75
CA GLY A 57 -19.69 -19.82 24.37
C GLY A 57 -21.14 -19.37 24.27
N LEU A 58 -21.55 -18.45 25.15
CA LEU A 58 -22.83 -17.75 25.06
C LEU A 58 -22.60 -16.28 25.45
N SER A 59 -23.03 -15.40 24.56
CA SER A 59 -22.88 -13.94 24.53
C SER A 59 -21.56 -13.41 23.97
N ASP A 60 -21.50 -13.30 22.64
CA ASP A 60 -21.64 -11.98 21.99
C ASP A 60 -21.74 -12.18 20.47
N ASN A 61 -22.98 -12.18 19.97
CA ASN A 61 -23.25 -12.15 18.53
C ASN A 61 -23.01 -10.73 18.02
N HIS A 62 -21.75 -10.37 17.80
CA HIS A 62 -21.43 -9.33 16.82
C HIS A 62 -21.46 -10.01 15.45
N VAL A 63 -22.43 -9.64 14.61
CA VAL A 63 -22.60 -10.15 13.25
C VAL A 63 -21.38 -9.76 12.42
N HIS A 64 -20.34 -10.58 12.43
CA HIS A 64 -19.39 -10.62 11.33
C HIS A 64 -20.17 -11.19 10.14
N SER A 65 -20.30 -10.41 9.08
CA SER A 65 -20.80 -10.90 7.79
C SER A 65 -19.94 -12.09 7.38
N SER A 66 -20.45 -13.29 7.64
CA SER A 66 -19.81 -14.54 7.27
C SER A 66 -19.90 -14.67 5.75
N PHE A 67 -18.88 -14.17 5.06
CA PHE A 67 -18.58 -14.61 3.71
C PHE A 67 -18.47 -16.14 3.74
N ILE A 68 -19.51 -16.84 3.29
CA ILE A 68 -19.37 -18.25 2.94
C ILE A 68 -18.40 -18.26 1.76
N TYR A 69 -17.13 -18.60 2.02
CA TYR A 69 -16.19 -18.94 0.97
C TYR A 69 -16.76 -20.17 0.24
N ARG A 70 -17.51 -19.93 -0.84
CA ARG A 70 -17.62 -20.93 -1.89
C ARG A 70 -16.19 -21.28 -2.27
N ARG A 71 -15.77 -22.52 -2.03
CA ARG A 71 -14.43 -22.99 -2.39
C ARG A 71 -14.29 -22.89 -3.91
N LEU A 72 -13.62 -21.84 -4.36
CA LEU A 72 -13.38 -21.59 -5.77
C LEU A 72 -12.55 -22.75 -6.34
N ARG A 73 -12.95 -23.25 -7.51
CA ARG A 73 -12.14 -24.20 -8.27
C ARG A 73 -10.83 -23.54 -8.67
N ASN A 74 -9.78 -24.34 -8.86
CA ASN A 74 -8.45 -23.82 -9.22
C ASN A 74 -8.46 -22.94 -10.49
N HIS A 75 -9.35 -23.21 -11.46
CA HIS A 75 -9.49 -22.36 -12.65
C HIS A 75 -10.11 -20.99 -12.32
N GLU A 76 -11.21 -20.95 -11.54
CA GLU A 76 -11.87 -19.71 -11.10
C GLU A 76 -10.88 -18.83 -10.33
N ARG A 77 -10.05 -19.43 -9.46
CA ARG A 77 -9.01 -18.71 -8.72
C ARG A 77 -7.99 -18.05 -9.65
N ARG A 78 -7.55 -18.74 -10.71
CA ARG A 78 -6.59 -18.19 -11.70
C ARG A 78 -7.20 -17.07 -12.53
N GLU A 79 -8.48 -17.17 -12.87
CA GLU A 79 -9.20 -16.13 -13.62
C GLU A 79 -9.39 -14.87 -12.78
N ILE A 80 -9.87 -15.02 -11.55
CA ILE A 80 -10.01 -13.90 -10.60
C ILE A 80 -8.66 -13.23 -10.39
N GLN A 81 -7.60 -14.00 -10.17
CA GLN A 81 -6.25 -13.44 -9.99
C GLN A 81 -5.79 -12.65 -11.23
N ARG A 82 -6.04 -13.15 -12.45
CA ARG A 82 -5.70 -12.42 -13.69
C ARG A 82 -6.51 -11.13 -13.83
N GLU A 83 -7.80 -11.15 -13.51
CA GLU A 83 -8.63 -9.95 -13.59
C GLU A 83 -8.17 -8.88 -12.61
N ILE A 84 -7.81 -9.25 -11.37
CA ILE A 84 -7.37 -8.22 -10.42
C ILE A 84 -5.98 -7.69 -10.77
N LEU A 85 -5.06 -8.55 -11.22
CA LEU A 85 -3.77 -8.07 -11.75
C LEU A 85 -3.98 -7.12 -12.93
N SER A 86 -4.93 -7.42 -13.82
CA SER A 86 -5.33 -6.52 -14.91
C SER A 86 -5.91 -5.19 -14.41
N ILE A 87 -6.73 -5.18 -13.36
CA ILE A 87 -7.22 -3.94 -12.72
C ILE A 87 -6.05 -3.12 -12.16
N LEU A 88 -5.07 -3.81 -11.58
CA LEU A 88 -3.87 -3.18 -11.04
C LEU A 88 -2.87 -2.74 -12.14
N GLY A 89 -3.12 -3.12 -13.40
CA GLY A 89 -2.23 -2.82 -14.52
C GLY A 89 -0.93 -3.63 -14.49
N LEU A 90 -0.93 -4.77 -13.79
CA LEU A 90 0.23 -5.65 -13.66
C LEU A 90 0.09 -6.87 -14.57
N PRO A 91 1.09 -7.19 -15.41
CA PRO A 91 1.04 -8.36 -16.28
C PRO A 91 1.09 -9.68 -15.50
N HIS A 92 1.80 -9.68 -14.37
CA HIS A 92 1.87 -10.79 -13.42
C HIS A 92 2.12 -10.27 -12.00
N ARG A 93 2.03 -11.18 -11.03
CA ARG A 93 2.39 -10.88 -9.64
C ARG A 93 3.89 -10.57 -9.57
N PRO A 94 4.29 -9.43 -8.96
CA PRO A 94 5.70 -9.11 -8.74
C PRO A 94 6.39 -10.13 -7.84
N ARG A 95 7.71 -10.23 -7.97
CA ARG A 95 8.50 -11.14 -7.13
C ARG A 95 8.40 -10.75 -5.63
N PRO A 96 8.23 -11.73 -4.72
CA PRO A 96 8.19 -11.48 -3.28
C PRO A 96 9.42 -10.71 -2.81
N PHE A 97 9.21 -9.66 -2.02
CA PHE A 97 10.31 -9.01 -1.31
C PHE A 97 10.91 -9.99 -0.28
N SER A 98 12.23 -9.97 -0.11
CA SER A 98 12.92 -10.77 0.91
C SER A 98 12.99 -9.98 2.22
N PRO A 99 12.15 -10.26 3.23
CA PRO A 99 12.21 -9.58 4.52
C PRO A 99 13.53 -9.94 5.21
N GLY A 100 14.45 -8.98 5.29
CA GLY A 100 15.78 -9.22 5.86
C GLY A 100 16.83 -8.17 5.50
N LYS A 101 16.59 -7.34 4.48
CA LYS A 101 17.40 -6.15 4.21
C LYS A 101 16.77 -4.93 4.90
N GLN A 102 17.59 -4.07 5.50
CA GLN A 102 17.12 -2.78 6.01
C GLN A 102 16.47 -1.99 4.88
N ALA A 103 15.45 -1.18 5.18
CA ALA A 103 14.80 -0.38 4.15
C ALA A 103 15.79 0.66 3.59
N SER A 104 15.98 0.66 2.27
CA SER A 104 16.75 1.68 1.60
C SER A 104 15.99 3.03 1.60
N SER A 105 16.71 4.11 1.30
CA SER A 105 16.18 5.48 1.24
C SER A 105 14.92 5.63 0.37
N ALA A 106 14.88 4.99 -0.81
CA ALA A 106 13.75 5.06 -1.72
C ALA A 106 12.43 4.50 -1.13
N PRO A 107 12.36 3.25 -0.63
CA PRO A 107 11.19 2.75 0.08
C PRO A 107 10.75 3.62 1.27
N LEU A 108 11.69 4.17 2.05
CA LEU A 108 11.37 5.06 3.17
C LEU A 108 10.69 6.35 2.68
N PHE A 109 11.27 7.00 1.66
CA PHE A 109 10.68 8.18 1.03
C PHE A 109 9.28 7.90 0.49
N MET A 110 9.08 6.78 -0.22
CA MET A 110 7.80 6.42 -0.81
C MET A 110 6.74 6.07 0.24
N LEU A 111 7.15 5.53 1.38
CA LEU A 111 6.25 5.28 2.51
C LEU A 111 5.82 6.59 3.19
N ASP A 112 6.74 7.55 3.37
CA ASP A 112 6.41 8.90 3.86
C ASP A 112 5.41 9.60 2.93
N LEU A 113 5.59 9.43 1.62
CA LEU A 113 4.71 9.93 0.57
C LEU A 113 3.29 9.35 0.67
N TYR A 114 3.21 8.03 0.87
CA TYR A 114 1.94 7.33 1.06
C TYR A 114 1.21 7.80 2.32
N ASN A 115 1.91 7.85 3.47
CA ASN A 115 1.32 8.26 4.74
C ASN A 115 0.81 9.70 4.70
N ALA A 116 1.53 10.58 4.02
CA ALA A 116 1.12 11.95 3.77
C ALA A 116 -0.23 12.04 3.04
N MET A 117 -0.41 11.29 1.94
CA MET A 117 -1.66 11.31 1.17
C MET A 117 -2.82 10.65 1.93
N ALA A 118 -2.52 9.59 2.69
CA ALA A 118 -3.54 8.87 3.46
C ALA A 118 -4.18 9.77 4.54
N VAL A 119 -3.40 10.66 5.17
CA VAL A 119 -3.91 11.62 6.17
C VAL A 119 -4.85 12.65 5.53
N GLU A 120 -4.49 13.17 4.35
CA GLU A 120 -5.33 14.15 3.62
C GLU A 120 -6.66 13.54 3.15
N GLU A 121 -6.66 12.26 2.74
CA GLU A 121 -7.88 11.55 2.35
C GLU A 121 -8.85 11.37 3.54
N GLU A 122 -8.35 11.03 4.73
CA GLU A 122 -9.18 10.89 5.94
C GLU A 122 -9.87 12.22 6.33
N GLU A 123 -9.16 13.35 6.26
CA GLU A 123 -9.74 14.66 6.56
C GLU A 123 -10.85 15.05 5.57
N SER A 124 -10.67 14.73 4.28
CA SER A 124 -11.68 14.98 3.25
C SER A 124 -12.97 14.18 3.44
N LEU A 125 -12.85 12.96 3.97
CA LEU A 125 -13.97 12.06 4.27
C LEU A 125 -14.85 12.55 5.42
N HIS A 126 -14.27 13.28 6.38
CA HIS A 126 -14.98 13.83 7.54
C HIS A 126 -15.69 15.16 7.23
N GLN A 127 -15.23 15.92 6.24
CA GLN A 127 -15.87 17.19 5.83
C GLN A 127 -17.14 17.00 4.97
N GLY A 128 -17.40 15.78 4.47
CA GLY A 128 -18.57 15.44 3.65
C GLY A 128 -19.87 15.16 4.42
N ALA A 129 -19.83 15.15 5.75
CA ALA A 129 -21.01 14.93 6.60
C ALA A 129 -21.37 16.22 7.34
N GLY A 130 -22.25 17.02 6.76
CA GLY A 130 -22.92 18.14 7.44
C GLY A 130 -22.60 19.52 6.89
N LYS A 131 -23.34 19.95 5.86
CA LYS A 131 -23.56 21.38 5.59
C LYS A 131 -25.06 21.62 5.31
N SER A 132 -25.81 21.85 6.38
CA SER A 132 -27.06 22.61 6.33
C SER A 132 -26.76 24.05 6.71
N PHE A 133 -27.24 24.99 5.90
CA PHE A 133 -27.07 26.43 6.01
C PHE A 133 -27.56 27.02 7.34
N SER A 134 -26.79 27.96 7.92
CA SER A 134 -27.32 29.27 8.35
C SER A 134 -26.19 30.28 8.57
N ALA A 135 -26.47 31.55 8.30
CA ALA A 135 -25.52 32.65 8.17
C ALA A 135 -25.30 33.44 9.48
N LYS A 136 -24.06 33.93 9.63
CA LYS A 136 -23.54 35.12 10.35
C LYS A 136 -24.12 35.49 11.75
N ALA A 137 -23.24 35.53 12.76
CA ALA A 137 -22.78 36.78 13.40
C ALA A 137 -21.59 36.53 14.37
N GLN A 138 -20.87 37.62 14.65
CA GLN A 138 -19.57 37.78 15.32
C GLN A 138 -19.41 37.21 16.74
N GLY A 139 -18.15 36.97 17.15
CA GLY A 139 -17.73 37.26 18.53
C GLY A 139 -16.84 36.24 19.24
N HIS A 140 -15.60 36.65 19.50
CA HIS A 140 -14.74 36.33 20.65
C HIS A 140 -14.25 34.90 20.94
N SER A 141 -12.93 34.79 20.90
CA SER A 141 -12.08 33.76 21.50
C SER A 141 -12.40 33.50 22.98
N LYS A 142 -12.69 32.24 23.34
CA LYS A 142 -12.47 31.66 24.67
C LYS A 142 -12.34 30.14 24.55
N LYS A 143 -11.16 29.62 24.93
CA LYS A 143 -10.90 28.19 25.18
C LYS A 143 -11.81 27.73 26.32
N SER A 144 -12.62 26.69 26.09
CA SER A 144 -13.33 25.96 27.14
C SER A 144 -13.08 24.48 26.97
N TYR A 145 -12.47 23.87 27.99
CA TYR A 145 -12.45 22.43 28.20
C TYR A 145 -13.88 21.95 28.44
N TYR A 146 -14.34 20.95 27.69
CA TYR A 146 -15.47 20.11 28.10
C TYR A 146 -15.13 18.63 27.85
N ASN A 147 -15.16 17.87 28.94
CA ASN A 147 -15.27 16.43 28.95
C ASN A 147 -16.64 16.02 28.40
N ALA A 148 -16.68 14.99 27.55
CA ALA A 148 -17.89 14.27 27.21
C ALA A 148 -17.67 12.77 27.47
N GLN A 149 -18.39 12.24 28.47
CA GLN A 149 -18.56 10.82 28.74
C GLN A 149 -19.80 10.29 28.01
N HIS A 150 -19.73 9.03 27.57
CA HIS A 150 -20.74 8.17 26.92
C HIS A 150 -20.94 8.40 25.40
N ALA A 151 -20.95 7.40 24.50
CA ALA A 151 -20.89 5.94 24.63
C ALA A 151 -20.46 5.27 23.30
N GLY A 152 -19.69 4.19 23.38
CA GLY A 152 -19.93 2.96 22.61
C GLY A 152 -19.59 2.90 21.11
N TYR A 153 -18.34 3.20 20.71
CA TYR A 153 -17.76 2.59 19.50
C TYR A 153 -16.50 1.82 19.91
N SER A 154 -16.54 0.49 19.75
CA SER A 154 -15.35 -0.35 19.81
C SER A 154 -14.37 0.12 18.75
N ARG A 155 -13.32 0.82 19.20
CA ARG A 155 -12.12 1.08 18.41
C ARG A 155 -11.54 -0.28 18.04
N VAL A 156 -11.72 -0.70 16.80
CA VAL A 156 -10.80 -1.67 16.20
C VAL A 156 -9.47 -0.93 16.07
N THR A 157 -8.57 -1.20 17.00
CA THR A 157 -7.18 -0.75 16.95
C THR A 157 -6.55 -1.33 15.68
N PRO A 158 -6.00 -0.51 14.76
CA PRO A 158 -5.20 -1.04 13.67
C PRO A 158 -3.98 -1.75 14.27
N PRO A 159 -3.74 -3.05 14.00
CA PRO A 159 -2.45 -3.63 14.31
C PRO A 159 -1.45 -2.98 13.33
N TYR A 160 -0.34 -2.48 13.86
CA TYR A 160 0.68 -1.69 13.16
C TYR A 160 0.32 -0.22 12.86
N ARG A 161 -0.01 0.55 13.91
CA ARG A 161 0.76 1.81 14.04
C ARG A 161 2.22 1.37 14.23
N ALA A 162 3.06 1.63 13.23
CA ALA A 162 4.49 1.77 13.51
C ALA A 162 4.57 2.70 14.72
N ALA A 163 5.20 2.23 15.81
CA ALA A 163 5.48 3.11 16.94
C ALA A 163 6.07 4.40 16.34
N PRO A 164 5.57 5.60 16.71
CA PRO A 164 6.21 6.82 16.24
C PRO A 164 7.66 6.68 16.67
N LEU A 165 8.56 6.55 15.69
CA LEU A 165 9.98 6.64 15.96
C LEU A 165 10.17 8.01 16.59
N LEU A 166 10.29 8.00 17.92
CA LEU A 166 10.66 9.16 18.71
C LEU A 166 12.05 9.57 18.24
N GLY A 167 12.05 10.52 17.32
CA GLY A 167 13.19 10.98 16.57
C GLY A 167 12.68 11.49 15.23
N HIS A 168 12.18 12.72 15.22
CA HIS A 168 11.91 13.45 13.98
C HIS A 168 13.18 13.44 13.12
N SER A 169 13.28 12.51 12.17
CA SER A 169 13.92 12.82 10.91
C SER A 169 13.01 13.84 10.23
N PRO A 170 13.53 14.99 9.76
CA PRO A 170 12.71 15.91 8.97
C PRO A 170 12.09 15.12 7.83
N SER A 171 10.81 15.38 7.54
CA SER A 171 10.13 14.71 6.42
C SER A 171 11.01 14.84 5.19
N LEU A 172 11.36 13.71 4.54
CA LEU A 172 12.11 13.78 3.28
C LEU A 172 11.31 14.52 2.19
N ARG A 173 10.01 14.70 2.42
CA ARG A 173 9.08 15.43 1.58
C ARG A 173 9.32 16.95 1.66
N THR A 174 9.37 17.60 0.50
CA THR A 174 9.32 19.06 0.36
C THR A 174 7.90 19.55 0.06
N ALA A 175 7.61 20.85 0.26
CA ALA A 175 6.33 21.45 -0.12
C ALA A 175 6.07 21.46 -1.64
N HIS A 176 7.11 21.20 -2.43
CA HIS A 176 7.00 21.04 -3.88
C HIS A 176 6.45 19.66 -4.25
N ASP A 177 6.89 18.62 -3.52
CA ASP A 177 6.44 17.24 -3.72
C ASP A 177 4.91 17.11 -3.56
N THR A 178 4.30 17.85 -2.64
CA THR A 178 2.84 17.81 -2.43
C THR A 178 2.05 18.27 -3.64
N ASN A 179 2.57 19.23 -4.40
CA ASN A 179 1.90 19.70 -5.62
C ASN A 179 1.96 18.64 -6.71
N PHE A 180 3.12 18.01 -6.91
CA PHE A 180 3.27 16.93 -7.88
C PHE A 180 2.43 15.71 -7.56
N LEU A 181 2.30 15.37 -6.28
CA LEU A 181 1.49 14.23 -5.84
C LEU A 181 0.01 14.38 -6.16
N ASN A 182 -0.53 15.58 -5.98
CA ASN A 182 -1.95 15.82 -6.22
C ASN A 182 -2.33 15.63 -7.70
N ASP A 183 -1.38 15.89 -8.60
CA ASP A 183 -1.58 15.77 -10.05
C ASP A 183 -1.11 14.43 -10.64
N ALA A 184 -0.34 13.64 -9.89
CA ALA A 184 0.21 12.36 -10.33
C ALA A 184 -0.78 11.20 -10.13
N ASP A 185 -0.88 10.34 -11.14
CA ASP A 185 -1.60 9.06 -11.04
C ASP A 185 -0.68 7.93 -10.56
N MET A 186 0.64 8.07 -10.75
CA MET A 186 1.66 7.12 -10.34
C MET A 186 2.96 7.85 -9.96
N VAL A 187 3.68 7.32 -8.98
CA VAL A 187 5.03 7.72 -8.61
C VAL A 187 5.89 6.46 -8.53
N MET A 188 7.08 6.50 -9.15
CA MET A 188 8.04 5.39 -9.11
C MET A 188 9.38 5.87 -8.55
N SER A 189 10.03 5.00 -7.78
CA SER A 189 11.39 5.21 -7.30
C SER A 189 12.36 4.26 -7.98
N PHE A 190 13.49 4.77 -8.43
CA PHE A 190 14.53 4.01 -9.13
C PHE A 190 15.81 3.99 -8.31
N VAL A 191 16.36 2.79 -8.14
CA VAL A 191 17.63 2.58 -7.45
C VAL A 191 18.80 2.87 -8.37
N ASN A 192 19.89 3.42 -7.83
CA ASN A 192 21.10 3.66 -8.61
C ASN A 192 21.79 2.32 -8.98
N LEU A 193 21.93 2.05 -10.28
CA LEU A 193 22.52 0.81 -10.80
C LEU A 193 24.04 0.87 -10.95
N VAL A 194 24.61 2.06 -11.16
CA VAL A 194 26.04 2.24 -11.44
C VAL A 194 26.63 3.26 -10.47
N GLU A 195 27.76 2.90 -9.88
CA GLU A 195 28.61 3.82 -9.15
C GLU A 195 30.04 3.61 -9.65
N LYS A 196 30.47 4.42 -10.62
CA LYS A 196 31.86 4.49 -11.05
C LYS A 196 32.47 5.75 -10.44
N ASP A 197 33.39 5.56 -9.50
CA ASP A 197 34.32 6.61 -9.06
C ASP A 197 35.46 6.59 -10.09
N LYS A 198 35.52 7.54 -11.04
CA LYS A 198 36.72 7.68 -11.89
C LYS A 198 37.77 8.43 -11.07
N ASP A 199 38.80 7.69 -10.66
CA ASP A 199 39.85 8.19 -9.78
C ASP A 199 40.61 9.38 -10.35
N PHE A 200 41.12 10.18 -9.41
CA PHE A 200 41.98 11.34 -9.58
C PHE A 200 43.12 11.08 -10.59
N SER A 201 42.94 11.47 -11.86
CA SER A 201 44.07 11.80 -12.72
C SER A 201 44.46 13.25 -12.43
N GLN A 202 45.75 13.56 -12.29
CA GLN A 202 46.25 14.92 -12.02
C GLN A 202 45.80 15.98 -13.05
N GLN A 203 45.17 15.58 -14.17
CA GLN A 203 44.62 16.45 -15.20
C GLN A 203 43.08 16.52 -15.26
N ARG A 204 42.32 15.70 -14.51
CA ARG A 204 40.86 15.59 -14.66
C ARG A 204 40.10 15.95 -13.38
N ARG A 205 38.94 16.60 -13.55
CA ARG A 205 38.04 16.96 -12.44
C ARG A 205 37.46 15.69 -11.81
N HIS A 206 37.33 15.67 -10.50
CA HIS A 206 36.74 14.54 -9.78
C HIS A 206 35.21 14.60 -9.88
N PHE A 207 34.60 13.54 -10.41
CA PHE A 207 33.15 13.43 -10.55
C PHE A 207 32.67 12.03 -10.16
N LYS A 208 31.36 11.91 -9.94
CA LYS A 208 30.70 10.65 -9.63
C LYS A 208 29.55 10.39 -10.59
N GLU A 209 29.53 9.20 -11.15
CA GLU A 209 28.52 8.77 -12.12
C GLU A 209 27.34 8.06 -11.42
N PHE A 210 26.12 8.39 -11.83
CA PHE A 210 24.88 7.75 -11.41
C PHE A 210 24.09 7.30 -12.64
N ARG A 211 23.51 6.09 -12.60
CA ARG A 211 22.66 5.58 -13.69
C ARG A 211 21.40 4.93 -13.13
N PHE A 212 20.27 5.25 -13.76
CA PHE A 212 18.95 4.76 -13.40
C PHE A 212 18.33 4.08 -14.62
N ASP A 213 17.74 2.91 -14.41
CA ASP A 213 17.02 2.19 -15.47
C ASP A 213 15.56 2.63 -15.49
N LEU A 214 15.23 3.44 -16.49
CA LEU A 214 13.89 3.98 -16.73
C LEU A 214 13.06 3.11 -17.69
N THR A 215 13.59 1.98 -18.17
CA THR A 215 12.87 1.09 -19.11
C THR A 215 11.67 0.39 -18.49
N GLN A 216 11.56 0.39 -17.15
CA GLN A 216 10.44 -0.19 -16.40
C GLN A 216 9.18 0.70 -16.40
N ILE A 217 9.27 1.92 -16.91
CA ILE A 217 8.12 2.82 -17.00
C ILE A 217 7.14 2.27 -18.06
N PRO A 218 5.86 2.04 -17.70
CA PRO A 218 4.88 1.53 -18.66
C PRO A 218 4.61 2.48 -19.83
N ASP A 219 4.36 1.91 -21.01
CA ASP A 219 3.93 2.66 -22.18
C ASP A 219 2.66 3.49 -21.89
N GLY A 220 2.66 4.76 -22.31
CA GLY A 220 1.53 5.67 -22.13
C GLY A 220 1.52 6.44 -20.81
N GLU A 221 2.48 6.21 -19.91
CA GLU A 221 2.73 7.09 -18.76
C GLU A 221 3.69 8.22 -19.18
N ALA A 222 3.34 9.47 -18.89
CA ALA A 222 4.19 10.63 -19.19
C ALA A 222 4.84 11.15 -17.90
N VAL A 223 6.16 11.40 -17.93
CA VAL A 223 6.88 11.95 -16.78
C VAL A 223 6.51 13.43 -16.62
N THR A 224 5.82 13.76 -15.54
CA THR A 224 5.44 15.14 -15.22
C THR A 224 6.50 15.86 -14.39
N ALA A 225 7.18 15.12 -13.52
CA ALA A 225 8.30 15.61 -12.71
C ALA A 225 9.26 14.46 -12.42
N ALA A 226 10.56 14.74 -12.32
CA ALA A 226 11.54 13.78 -11.87
C ALA A 226 12.66 14.45 -11.07
N GLU A 227 13.00 13.85 -9.94
CA GLU A 227 13.96 14.40 -8.98
C GLU A 227 15.05 13.39 -8.64
N PHE A 228 16.30 13.78 -8.84
CA PHE A 228 17.44 13.06 -8.33
C PHE A 228 17.74 13.51 -6.89
N ARG A 229 17.75 12.56 -5.96
CA ARG A 229 17.94 12.81 -4.53
C ARG A 229 19.22 12.14 -4.05
N ILE A 230 20.10 12.94 -3.43
CA ILE A 230 21.37 12.48 -2.89
C ILE A 230 21.62 13.09 -1.51
N TYR A 231 22.09 12.27 -0.58
CA TYR A 231 22.35 12.72 0.78
C TYR A 231 23.75 13.32 0.91
N LYS A 232 23.83 14.47 1.56
CA LYS A 232 25.08 15.08 2.03
C LYS A 232 25.19 14.93 3.54
N ASP A 233 26.30 14.39 3.99
CA ASP A 233 26.75 14.44 5.37
C ASP A 233 27.71 15.62 5.59
N ARG A 234 28.08 15.86 6.85
CA ARG A 234 29.08 16.88 7.19
C ARG A 234 30.39 16.58 6.45
N SER A 235 30.93 17.60 5.79
CA SER A 235 32.21 17.49 5.08
C SER A 235 33.36 17.23 6.05
N HIS A 236 34.49 16.77 5.52
CA HIS A 236 35.73 16.62 6.29
C HIS A 236 36.14 17.96 6.94
N ALA A 237 36.66 17.92 8.17
CA ALA A 237 36.98 19.10 9.00
C ALA A 237 37.82 20.18 8.27
N ARG A 238 38.68 19.76 7.33
CA ARG A 238 39.49 20.65 6.47
C ARG A 238 38.68 21.63 5.62
N TYR A 239 37.40 21.36 5.40
CA TYR A 239 36.50 22.13 4.55
C TYR A 239 35.33 22.72 5.34
N GLU A 240 35.29 22.58 6.66
CA GLU A 240 34.08 22.78 7.47
C GLU A 240 33.40 24.16 7.29
N ASN A 241 34.20 25.21 7.10
CA ASN A 241 33.73 26.60 6.98
C ASN A 241 33.70 27.12 5.54
N ILE A 242 33.76 26.24 4.54
CA ILE A 242 33.74 26.65 3.13
C ILE A 242 32.38 26.39 2.52
N THR A 243 32.00 27.26 1.60
CA THR A 243 30.85 27.02 0.72
C THR A 243 31.30 26.13 -0.43
N LEU A 244 30.53 25.06 -0.65
CA LEU A 244 30.72 24.10 -1.73
C LEU A 244 29.69 24.37 -2.82
N LYS A 245 30.12 24.30 -4.07
CA LYS A 245 29.26 24.29 -5.25
C LYS A 245 29.12 22.86 -5.74
N VAL A 246 27.92 22.29 -5.60
CA VAL A 246 27.57 20.95 -6.09
C VAL A 246 26.83 21.10 -7.40
N THR A 247 27.36 20.50 -8.45
CA THR A 247 26.83 20.64 -9.81
C THR A 247 26.50 19.28 -10.39
N ILE A 248 25.33 19.15 -11.01
CA ILE A 248 24.86 17.92 -11.66
C ILE A 248 24.72 18.14 -13.17
N TYR A 249 25.24 17.17 -13.92
CA TYR A 249 25.29 17.18 -15.38
C TYR A 249 24.65 15.92 -15.96
N GLN A 250 24.04 16.04 -17.13
CA GLN A 250 23.68 14.91 -17.98
C GLN A 250 24.88 14.56 -18.88
N VAL A 251 25.20 13.27 -18.99
CA VAL A 251 26.18 12.79 -19.97
C VAL A 251 25.51 12.66 -21.34
N ILE A 252 26.02 13.39 -22.34
CA ILE A 252 25.51 13.40 -23.72
C ILE A 252 26.29 12.41 -24.57
N LYS A 253 27.61 12.35 -24.37
CA LYS A 253 28.48 11.46 -25.14
C LYS A 253 29.73 11.09 -24.36
N GLU A 254 30.06 9.80 -24.35
CA GLU A 254 31.29 9.29 -23.76
C GLU A 254 32.39 9.15 -24.81
N TYR A 255 33.62 9.47 -24.43
CA TYR A 255 34.81 9.29 -25.24
C TYR A 255 35.80 8.39 -24.49
N GLN A 256 36.54 7.53 -25.21
CA GLN A 256 37.50 6.62 -24.57
C GLN A 256 38.69 7.37 -23.93
N ASN A 257 39.17 8.44 -24.57
CA ASN A 257 40.39 9.15 -24.17
C ASN A 257 40.19 10.63 -23.82
N LYS A 258 38.95 11.13 -23.81
CA LYS A 258 38.61 12.52 -23.46
C LYS A 258 37.58 12.54 -22.34
N ASP A 259 37.36 13.71 -21.73
CA ASP A 259 36.24 13.88 -20.82
C ASP A 259 34.94 13.74 -21.62
N ALA A 260 33.90 13.25 -20.94
CA ALA A 260 32.59 13.10 -21.55
C ALA A 260 32.04 14.49 -21.92
N GLU A 261 31.25 14.55 -22.98
CA GLU A 261 30.46 15.73 -23.29
C GLU A 261 29.25 15.76 -22.37
N THR A 262 29.11 16.85 -21.63
CA THR A 262 28.13 16.99 -20.56
C THR A 262 27.26 18.21 -20.76
N PHE A 263 25.99 18.10 -20.38
CA PHE A 263 25.05 19.21 -20.33
C PHE A 263 24.73 19.55 -18.87
N LEU A 264 24.84 20.82 -18.48
CA LEU A 264 24.55 21.28 -17.11
C LEU A 264 23.04 21.20 -16.85
N LEU A 265 22.65 20.52 -15.77
CA LEU A 265 21.25 20.44 -15.36
C LEU A 265 20.95 21.44 -14.24
N ASP A 266 21.71 21.37 -13.14
CA ASP A 266 21.49 22.22 -11.96
C ASP A 266 22.78 22.38 -11.13
N SER A 267 22.83 23.42 -10.30
CA SER A 267 23.97 23.76 -9.45
C SER A 267 23.49 24.38 -8.13
N LYS A 268 23.99 23.88 -7.01
CA LYS A 268 23.63 24.35 -5.66
C LYS A 268 24.85 24.74 -4.84
N ASN A 269 24.77 25.90 -4.19
CA ASN A 269 25.75 26.35 -3.22
C ASN A 269 25.29 25.96 -1.81
N ILE A 270 26.12 25.24 -1.07
CA ILE A 270 25.79 24.69 0.25
C ILE A 270 26.96 24.88 1.21
N GLN A 271 26.70 25.03 2.51
CA GLN A 271 27.79 25.02 3.47
C GLN A 271 28.35 23.60 3.62
N ALA A 272 29.66 23.48 3.77
CA ALA A 272 30.31 22.20 3.97
C ALA A 272 29.89 21.52 5.29
N SER A 273 29.59 22.32 6.32
CA SER A 273 29.08 21.86 7.62
C SER A 273 27.65 21.31 7.55
N ASP A 274 26.84 21.74 6.59
CA ASP A 274 25.45 21.34 6.47
C ASP A 274 25.33 19.86 6.05
N GLY A 275 24.38 19.16 6.67
CA GLY A 275 23.97 17.82 6.30
C GLY A 275 22.49 17.79 5.91
N GLY A 276 22.12 17.01 4.90
CA GLY A 276 20.76 16.91 4.42
C GLY A 276 20.62 16.35 3.02
N TRP A 277 19.38 16.24 2.57
CA TRP A 277 19.06 15.81 1.21
C TRP A 277 19.24 16.95 0.22
N LEU A 278 20.03 16.72 -0.82
CA LEU A 278 20.09 17.54 -2.00
C LEU A 278 19.13 16.96 -3.05
N VAL A 279 18.28 17.83 -3.59
CA VAL A 279 17.28 17.48 -4.60
C VAL A 279 17.61 18.23 -5.88
N PHE A 280 17.70 17.53 -6.99
CA PHE A 280 17.97 18.11 -8.32
C PHE A 280 16.83 17.77 -9.27
N ASP A 281 16.29 18.78 -9.94
CA ASP A 281 15.29 18.57 -11.00
C ASP A 281 15.97 17.97 -12.23
N ILE A 282 15.51 16.79 -12.63
CA ILE A 282 15.97 16.11 -13.84
C ILE A 282 14.79 15.73 -14.75
N THR A 283 13.69 16.47 -14.68
CA THR A 283 12.43 16.20 -15.40
C THR A 283 12.64 16.15 -16.91
N ALA A 284 13.30 17.17 -17.48
CA ALA A 284 13.54 17.23 -18.94
C ALA A 284 14.44 16.08 -19.42
N THR A 285 15.51 15.80 -18.68
CA THR A 285 16.43 14.70 -18.95
C THR A 285 15.75 13.33 -18.84
N SER A 286 14.91 13.14 -17.82
CA SER A 286 14.18 11.88 -17.62
C SER A 286 13.17 11.64 -18.74
N ASN A 287 12.43 12.67 -19.17
CA ASN A 287 11.56 12.59 -20.35
C ASN A 287 12.33 12.19 -21.61
N HIS A 288 13.50 12.78 -21.84
CA HIS A 288 14.34 12.43 -22.98
C HIS A 288 14.82 10.98 -22.95
N TRP A 289 15.23 10.46 -21.78
CA TRP A 289 15.66 9.07 -21.59
C TRP A 289 14.54 8.06 -21.73
N VAL A 290 13.32 8.39 -21.31
CA VAL A 290 12.14 7.53 -21.52
C VAL A 290 11.86 7.38 -23.02
N MET A 291 11.93 8.48 -23.78
CA MET A 291 11.72 8.45 -25.23
C MET A 291 12.90 7.82 -25.98
N ASN A 292 14.13 7.93 -25.46
CA ASN A 292 15.35 7.41 -26.08
C ASN A 292 16.21 6.63 -25.07
N PRO A 293 15.83 5.40 -24.68
CA PRO A 293 16.54 4.64 -23.64
C PRO A 293 18.03 4.40 -23.95
N GLN A 294 18.38 4.30 -25.24
CA GLN A 294 19.76 4.10 -25.69
C GLN A 294 20.67 5.32 -25.47
N GLN A 295 20.08 6.50 -25.25
CA GLN A 295 20.80 7.75 -24.97
C GLN A 295 20.94 8.02 -23.46
N ASN A 296 20.50 7.10 -22.61
CA ASN A 296 20.70 7.20 -21.17
C ASN A 296 22.13 6.79 -20.76
N LEU A 297 23.04 7.77 -20.81
CA LEU A 297 24.43 7.59 -20.38
C LEU A 297 24.65 7.90 -18.89
N GLY A 298 23.64 8.45 -18.21
CA GLY A 298 23.65 8.75 -16.78
C GLY A 298 23.91 10.22 -16.43
N LEU A 299 24.06 10.44 -15.13
CA LEU A 299 24.38 11.73 -14.52
C LEU A 299 25.82 11.76 -14.03
N GLN A 300 26.43 12.94 -14.06
CA GLN A 300 27.71 13.23 -13.42
C GLN A 300 27.55 14.34 -12.38
N LEU A 301 27.98 14.06 -11.15
CA LEU A 301 28.01 15.01 -10.05
C LEU A 301 29.44 15.44 -9.76
N CYS A 302 29.66 16.75 -9.69
CA CYS A 302 30.93 17.37 -9.35
C CYS A 302 30.77 18.25 -8.11
N VAL A 303 31.83 18.35 -7.30
CA VAL A 303 31.89 19.27 -6.17
C VAL A 303 33.12 20.15 -6.31
N GLU A 304 32.92 21.46 -6.26
CA GLU A 304 33.97 22.47 -6.37
C GLU A 304 33.87 23.46 -5.21
N THR A 305 34.98 24.08 -4.83
CA THR A 305 34.95 25.30 -4.00
C THR A 305 34.42 26.47 -4.82
N LEU A 306 34.02 27.56 -4.17
CA LEU A 306 33.68 28.80 -4.88
C LEU A 306 34.85 29.34 -5.75
N ASP A 307 36.09 29.03 -5.36
CA ASP A 307 37.30 29.36 -6.13
C ASP A 307 37.55 28.42 -7.33
N GLY A 308 36.64 27.49 -7.62
CA GLY A 308 36.72 26.55 -8.74
C GLY A 308 37.65 25.35 -8.53
N ARG A 309 38.08 25.07 -7.29
CA ARG A 309 38.91 23.89 -6.99
C ARG A 309 38.05 22.65 -6.82
N SER A 310 38.30 21.61 -7.61
CA SER A 310 37.60 20.33 -7.50
C SER A 310 37.93 19.64 -6.17
N ILE A 311 36.90 19.14 -5.48
CA ILE A 311 37.01 18.42 -4.20
C ILE A 311 36.60 16.96 -4.41
N ASN A 312 37.28 16.05 -3.70
CA ASN A 312 36.85 14.67 -3.63
C ASN A 312 35.44 14.54 -3.02
N ILE A 313 34.56 13.84 -3.71
CA ILE A 313 33.12 13.76 -3.39
C ILE A 313 32.86 13.14 -2.01
N LYS A 314 33.66 12.14 -1.61
CA LYS A 314 33.56 11.54 -0.27
C LYS A 314 34.02 12.54 0.80
N ALA A 315 35.08 13.31 0.53
CA ALA A 315 35.56 14.36 1.45
C ALA A 315 34.57 15.54 1.59
N ALA A 316 33.77 15.80 0.55
CA ALA A 316 32.65 16.76 0.59
C ALA A 316 31.41 16.23 1.34
N GLY A 317 31.46 14.99 1.86
CA GLY A 317 30.38 14.36 2.60
C GLY A 317 29.26 13.79 1.74
N ILE A 318 29.42 13.70 0.42
CA ILE A 318 28.37 13.17 -0.46
C ILE A 318 28.31 11.66 -0.34
N ILE A 319 27.13 11.13 0.00
CA ILE A 319 26.89 9.71 0.21
C ILE A 319 26.47 9.06 -1.11
N GLY A 320 27.21 8.02 -1.48
CA GLY A 320 26.95 7.21 -2.67
C GLY A 320 26.24 5.89 -2.36
N ARG A 321 26.25 4.95 -3.30
CA ARG A 321 25.58 3.64 -3.17
C ARG A 321 26.22 2.78 -2.09
N ASN A 322 27.53 2.88 -1.89
CA ASN A 322 28.22 2.15 -0.82
C ASN A 322 28.00 2.72 0.59
N GLY A 323 27.23 3.81 0.73
CA GLY A 323 26.87 4.37 2.03
C GLY A 323 25.75 3.60 2.75
N PRO A 324 25.34 4.09 3.94
CA PRO A 324 24.20 3.54 4.68
C PRO A 324 22.94 3.47 3.81
N GLN A 325 22.21 2.35 3.87
CA GLN A 325 21.05 2.10 2.99
C GLN A 325 19.99 3.21 3.07
N SER A 326 19.76 3.78 4.26
CA SER A 326 18.84 4.90 4.49
C SER A 326 19.26 6.25 3.90
N LYS A 327 20.51 6.37 3.43
CA LYS A 327 21.10 7.59 2.85
C LYS A 327 21.54 7.41 1.40
N GLN A 328 21.26 6.26 0.79
CA GLN A 328 21.66 5.98 -0.59
C GLN A 328 20.94 6.90 -1.59
N PRO A 329 21.58 7.27 -2.71
CA PRO A 329 20.96 8.08 -3.74
C PRO A 329 19.88 7.30 -4.50
N PHE A 330 18.83 8.01 -4.88
CA PHE A 330 17.74 7.46 -5.68
C PHE A 330 17.14 8.53 -6.59
N LEU A 331 16.42 8.08 -7.62
CA LEU A 331 15.61 8.92 -8.48
C LEU A 331 14.14 8.65 -8.14
N VAL A 332 13.33 9.71 -8.03
CA VAL A 332 11.87 9.59 -7.99
C VAL A 332 11.29 10.28 -9.22
N ALA A 333 10.33 9.64 -9.88
CA ALA A 333 9.58 10.23 -10.98
C ALA A 333 8.08 10.17 -10.71
N PHE A 334 7.41 11.25 -11.09
CA PHE A 334 5.97 11.44 -11.01
C PHE A 334 5.39 11.34 -12.41
N PHE A 335 4.27 10.64 -12.52
CA PHE A 335 3.65 10.29 -13.78
C PHE A 335 2.18 10.65 -13.79
N LYS A 336 1.72 10.99 -14.98
CA LYS A 336 0.31 11.13 -15.28
C LYS A 336 -0.01 10.26 -16.47
N ALA A 337 -1.11 9.52 -16.37
CA ALA A 337 -1.57 8.72 -17.48
C ALA A 337 -1.84 9.65 -18.68
N SER A 338 -1.15 9.43 -19.79
CA SER A 338 -1.52 10.08 -21.04
C SER A 338 -2.95 9.64 -21.33
N GLY A 339 -3.88 10.59 -21.48
CA GLY A 339 -5.33 10.35 -21.59
C GLY A 339 -5.78 9.46 -22.76
N VAL A 340 -4.83 8.84 -23.45
CA VAL A 340 -4.98 7.97 -24.62
C VAL A 340 -5.36 6.52 -24.23
N LEU A 341 -5.25 6.10 -22.96
CA LEU A 341 -5.57 4.71 -22.53
C LEU A 341 -6.61 4.62 -21.39
N LEU A 342 -7.62 5.48 -21.35
CA LEU A 342 -8.84 5.18 -20.60
C LEU A 342 -9.67 4.14 -21.36
N ARG A 343 -9.48 2.87 -20.99
CA ARG A 343 -10.34 1.68 -21.18
C ARG A 343 -11.20 1.65 -22.46
N SER A 344 -10.85 0.69 -23.34
CA SER A 344 -11.86 -0.07 -24.06
C SER A 344 -12.97 -0.48 -23.09
N VAL A 345 -14.15 0.12 -23.24
CA VAL A 345 -15.38 -0.36 -22.65
C VAL A 345 -15.51 -1.81 -23.08
N ARG A 346 -15.30 -2.76 -22.17
CA ARG A 346 -15.58 -4.16 -22.43
C ARG A 346 -17.09 -4.28 -22.60
N ALA A 347 -17.57 -4.21 -23.84
CA ALA A 347 -18.85 -4.80 -24.20
C ALA A 347 -18.77 -6.27 -23.76
N ALA A 348 -19.67 -6.67 -22.86
CA ALA A 348 -19.81 -8.05 -22.45
C ALA A 348 -19.92 -8.92 -23.70
N GLY A 349 -18.87 -9.70 -23.98
CA GLY A 349 -18.84 -10.63 -25.10
C GLY A 349 -20.00 -11.60 -24.94
N GLY A 350 -21.02 -11.43 -25.78
CA GLY A 350 -22.20 -12.27 -25.82
C GLY A 350 -21.84 -13.70 -26.20
N LYS A 351 -21.59 -14.55 -25.20
CA LYS A 351 -21.73 -16.00 -25.36
C LYS A 351 -23.18 -16.36 -25.02
N LYS A 352 -24.03 -16.34 -26.05
CA LYS A 352 -25.32 -17.03 -26.05
C LYS A 352 -25.08 -18.50 -25.70
N LYS A 353 -25.38 -18.89 -24.46
CA LYS A 353 -25.46 -20.30 -24.08
C LYS A 353 -26.92 -20.70 -24.13
N ASN A 354 -27.31 -21.38 -25.21
CA ASN A 354 -28.58 -22.06 -25.34
C ASN A 354 -28.77 -23.02 -24.14
N GLN A 355 -29.79 -22.77 -23.32
CA GLN A 355 -30.36 -23.80 -22.46
C GLN A 355 -31.79 -24.07 -22.92
N ASN A 356 -31.92 -25.12 -23.73
CA ASN A 356 -33.15 -25.90 -23.82
C ASN A 356 -33.45 -26.43 -22.42
N ARG A 357 -34.53 -25.96 -21.80
CA ARG A 357 -35.08 -26.60 -20.60
C ARG A 357 -36.51 -27.03 -20.90
N ASN A 358 -36.65 -28.34 -21.05
CA ASN A 358 -37.91 -29.02 -21.28
C ASN A 358 -38.92 -28.71 -20.17
N LYS A 359 -40.10 -28.38 -20.65
CA LYS A 359 -41.37 -28.22 -19.97
C LYS A 359 -41.79 -29.53 -19.30
N SER A 360 -42.04 -29.52 -18.00
CA SER A 360 -42.90 -30.49 -17.34
C SER A 360 -43.86 -29.77 -16.42
N ASN A 361 -45.14 -29.82 -16.79
CA ASN A 361 -46.28 -29.42 -15.98
C ASN A 361 -46.26 -30.17 -14.64
N ASN A 362 -46.49 -29.47 -13.53
CA ASN A 362 -47.47 -29.99 -12.58
C ASN A 362 -48.15 -28.85 -11.82
N ARG A 363 -49.46 -28.75 -12.02
CA ARG A 363 -50.38 -27.91 -11.25
C ARG A 363 -50.79 -28.72 -10.03
N GLN A 364 -50.60 -28.20 -8.82
CA GLN A 364 -51.54 -28.46 -7.74
C GLN A 364 -51.80 -27.18 -6.96
N ASP A 365 -53.09 -26.85 -6.99
CA ASP A 365 -53.81 -25.79 -6.33
C ASP A 365 -53.99 -26.16 -4.84
N SER A 366 -53.83 -25.19 -3.94
CA SER A 366 -54.44 -25.21 -2.61
C SER A 366 -54.31 -23.83 -1.95
N SER A 367 -55.36 -23.05 -2.15
CA SER A 367 -55.70 -21.87 -1.37
C SER A 367 -55.94 -22.21 0.10
N LYS A 368 -55.41 -21.37 1.01
CA LYS A 368 -56.02 -20.96 2.31
C LYS A 368 -55.14 -19.89 3.00
N PRO A 369 -55.71 -19.07 3.91
CA PRO A 369 -55.48 -17.64 3.93
C PRO A 369 -54.51 -17.16 5.01
N THR A 370 -54.13 -15.90 4.82
CA THR A 370 -53.42 -14.97 5.68
C THR A 370 -53.60 -15.16 7.19
N LYS A 371 -52.48 -15.21 7.90
CA LYS A 371 -52.38 -14.73 9.29
C LYS A 371 -51.41 -13.56 9.34
N THR A 372 -51.97 -12.44 9.74
CA THR A 372 -51.35 -11.18 10.13
C THR A 372 -50.30 -11.38 11.22
N GLY A 373 -49.10 -10.82 11.03
CA GLY A 373 -48.05 -10.75 12.04
C GLY A 373 -46.76 -10.15 11.48
N ASP A 374 -46.45 -8.93 11.92
CA ASP A 374 -45.16 -8.22 11.85
C ASP A 374 -44.57 -7.85 10.48
N TYR A 375 -45.14 -6.82 9.84
CA TYR A 375 -44.71 -6.30 8.54
C TYR A 375 -43.78 -5.07 8.56
N ASN A 376 -43.23 -4.66 9.70
CA ASN A 376 -42.48 -3.38 9.77
C ASN A 376 -40.97 -3.49 10.00
N THR A 377 -40.38 -4.69 9.98
CA THR A 377 -38.92 -4.88 10.12
C THR A 377 -38.26 -5.63 8.96
N SER A 378 -39.02 -6.14 7.98
CA SER A 378 -38.49 -6.80 6.77
C SER A 378 -38.32 -5.86 5.58
N GLU A 379 -39.04 -4.74 5.51
CA GLU A 379 -39.00 -3.83 4.35
C GLU A 379 -37.66 -3.06 4.19
N GLN A 380 -36.91 -2.85 5.28
CA GLN A 380 -35.57 -2.26 5.23
C GLN A 380 -34.45 -3.24 4.84
N LYS A 381 -34.77 -4.53 4.68
CA LYS A 381 -33.85 -5.56 4.19
C LYS A 381 -33.79 -5.67 2.67
N GLN A 382 -34.59 -4.90 1.91
CA GLN A 382 -34.66 -5.03 0.45
C GLN A 382 -34.46 -3.75 -0.35
N ALA A 383 -34.32 -2.56 0.24
CA ALA A 383 -34.07 -1.35 -0.55
C ALA A 383 -32.60 -1.24 -0.98
N CYS A 384 -32.35 -0.78 -2.22
CA CYS A 384 -31.01 -0.51 -2.75
C CYS A 384 -30.19 0.40 -1.80
N LYS A 385 -29.11 -0.15 -1.26
CA LYS A 385 -28.22 0.57 -0.35
C LYS A 385 -26.76 0.12 -0.45
N LYS A 386 -25.89 0.89 0.18
CA LYS A 386 -24.48 0.56 0.35
C LYS A 386 -24.31 -0.41 1.51
N HIS A 387 -23.54 -1.47 1.27
CA HIS A 387 -23.20 -2.50 2.24
C HIS A 387 -21.69 -2.54 2.49
N GLU A 388 -21.32 -3.02 3.67
CA GLU A 388 -19.93 -3.12 4.09
C GLU A 388 -19.21 -4.29 3.41
N LEU A 389 -18.02 -4.00 2.90
CA LEU A 389 -17.11 -5.00 2.34
C LEU A 389 -15.69 -4.51 2.57
N TYR A 390 -14.89 -5.34 3.23
CA TYR A 390 -13.47 -5.12 3.40
C TYR A 390 -12.69 -6.10 2.53
N VAL A 391 -11.75 -5.59 1.73
CA VAL A 391 -10.85 -6.37 0.89
C VAL A 391 -9.49 -6.39 1.56
N SER A 392 -9.12 -7.55 2.10
CA SER A 392 -7.81 -7.81 2.71
C SER A 392 -6.83 -8.32 1.64
N PHE A 393 -5.72 -7.61 1.41
CA PHE A 393 -4.69 -8.09 0.48
C PHE A 393 -3.96 -9.32 1.02
N ARG A 394 -3.96 -9.52 2.35
CA ARG A 394 -3.47 -10.73 2.99
C ARG A 394 -4.29 -11.96 2.60
N ASP A 395 -5.61 -11.83 2.54
CA ASP A 395 -6.51 -12.94 2.19
C ASP A 395 -6.41 -13.29 0.70
N LEU A 396 -6.06 -12.30 -0.13
CA LEU A 396 -5.70 -12.48 -1.54
C LEU A 396 -4.27 -13.04 -1.72
N GLY A 397 -3.48 -13.06 -0.65
CA GLY A 397 -2.11 -13.55 -0.62
C GLY A 397 -1.12 -12.61 -1.30
N TRP A 398 -1.31 -11.30 -1.24
CA TRP A 398 -0.47 -10.27 -1.90
C TRP A 398 0.41 -9.44 -0.96
N GLN A 399 0.45 -9.81 0.32
CA GLN A 399 1.26 -9.15 1.34
C GLN A 399 2.78 -9.25 1.12
N ASP A 400 3.23 -10.02 0.15
CA ASP A 400 4.64 -10.24 -0.21
C ASP A 400 5.18 -9.20 -1.19
N TRP A 401 4.31 -8.44 -1.87
CA TRP A 401 4.69 -7.41 -2.82
C TRP A 401 3.94 -6.09 -2.64
N ILE A 402 2.75 -6.09 -2.03
CA ILE A 402 2.07 -4.87 -1.57
C ILE A 402 2.65 -4.45 -0.21
N ILE A 403 3.09 -3.20 -0.13
CA ILE A 403 3.63 -2.58 1.09
C ILE A 403 2.50 -1.93 1.90
N ALA A 404 1.60 -1.19 1.25
CA ALA A 404 0.47 -0.53 1.89
C ALA A 404 -0.67 -0.23 0.89
N PRO A 405 -1.94 -0.13 1.34
CA PRO A 405 -2.44 -0.53 2.67
C PRO A 405 -2.43 -2.06 2.82
N GLU A 406 -2.78 -2.58 4.00
CA GLU A 406 -3.00 -4.04 4.19
C GLU A 406 -4.32 -4.53 3.57
N GLY A 407 -5.24 -3.59 3.37
CA GLY A 407 -6.56 -3.80 2.79
C GLY A 407 -7.36 -2.51 2.84
N TYR A 408 -8.55 -2.52 2.25
CA TYR A 408 -9.38 -1.32 2.15
C TYR A 408 -10.88 -1.65 2.22
N ALA A 409 -11.67 -0.69 2.69
CA ALA A 409 -13.13 -0.80 2.73
C ALA A 409 -13.69 -0.50 1.33
N ALA A 410 -13.87 -1.54 0.51
CA ALA A 410 -14.40 -1.41 -0.85
C ALA A 410 -15.88 -1.02 -0.86
N PHE A 411 -16.67 -1.56 0.07
CA PHE A 411 -18.14 -1.52 0.06
C PHE A 411 -18.75 -2.12 -1.24
N TYR A 412 -20.06 -2.36 -1.25
CA TYR A 412 -20.78 -2.75 -2.46
C TYR A 412 -22.23 -2.26 -2.43
N CYS A 413 -22.91 -2.26 -3.57
CA CYS A 413 -24.33 -1.92 -3.68
C CYS A 413 -25.15 -3.18 -3.82
N ASP A 414 -26.21 -3.29 -3.01
CA ASP A 414 -27.15 -4.41 -3.05
C ASP A 414 -28.52 -3.99 -2.51
N GLY A 415 -29.55 -4.66 -2.99
CA GLY A 415 -30.96 -4.38 -2.74
C GLY A 415 -31.78 -4.21 -4.01
N GLU A 416 -33.08 -4.22 -3.84
CA GLU A 416 -34.09 -4.04 -4.88
C GLU A 416 -34.39 -2.57 -5.16
N CYS A 417 -34.71 -2.32 -6.43
CA CYS A 417 -35.18 -1.04 -6.97
C CYS A 417 -36.64 -1.20 -7.39
N SER A 418 -37.55 -1.17 -6.42
CA SER A 418 -39.00 -1.29 -6.64
C SER A 418 -39.72 0.03 -6.38
N PHE A 419 -40.85 0.24 -7.05
CA PHE A 419 -41.69 1.41 -6.83
C PHE A 419 -42.36 1.34 -5.43
N PRO A 420 -42.48 2.47 -4.70
CA PRO A 420 -41.98 3.80 -5.03
C PRO A 420 -40.47 3.92 -4.78
N LEU A 421 -39.75 4.48 -5.76
CA LEU A 421 -38.33 4.77 -5.62
C LEU A 421 -38.17 6.00 -4.73
N ASN A 422 -37.76 5.78 -3.48
CA ASN A 422 -37.55 6.86 -2.52
C ASN A 422 -36.39 7.77 -2.96
N ALA A 423 -36.42 9.05 -2.61
CA ALA A 423 -35.37 10.02 -2.96
C ALA A 423 -33.96 9.58 -2.54
N HIS A 424 -33.84 8.76 -1.50
CA HIS A 424 -32.57 8.19 -1.02
C HIS A 424 -31.93 7.14 -1.97
N MET A 425 -32.66 6.64 -2.97
CA MET A 425 -32.19 5.64 -3.94
C MET A 425 -31.54 6.25 -5.19
N ASN A 426 -31.34 7.58 -5.24
CA ASN A 426 -30.68 8.32 -6.33
C ASN A 426 -31.08 7.82 -7.73
N ALA A 427 -32.37 7.55 -7.95
CA ALA A 427 -32.83 6.90 -9.17
C ALA A 427 -32.79 7.86 -10.37
N THR A 428 -32.36 7.35 -11.52
CA THR A 428 -32.47 8.12 -12.77
C THR A 428 -33.92 8.15 -13.27
N ASN A 429 -34.27 9.16 -14.08
CA ASN A 429 -35.58 9.20 -14.75
C ASN A 429 -35.83 7.91 -15.58
N HIS A 430 -34.79 7.36 -16.21
CA HIS A 430 -34.87 6.09 -16.93
C HIS A 430 -35.23 4.94 -15.98
N ALA A 431 -34.57 4.83 -14.83
CA ALA A 431 -34.89 3.80 -13.83
C ALA A 431 -36.31 3.94 -13.26
N ILE A 432 -36.80 5.17 -13.07
CA ILE A 432 -38.18 5.44 -12.63
C ILE A 432 -39.18 4.93 -13.68
N VAL A 433 -39.01 5.32 -14.95
CA VAL A 433 -39.89 4.87 -16.05
C VAL A 433 -39.81 3.35 -16.20
N GLN A 434 -38.61 2.78 -16.19
CA GLN A 434 -38.42 1.33 -16.29
C GLN A 434 -39.11 0.59 -15.15
N THR A 435 -39.07 1.11 -13.92
CA THR A 435 -39.80 0.52 -12.79
C THR A 435 -41.30 0.56 -13.01
N LEU A 436 -41.85 1.68 -13.49
CA LEU A 436 -43.27 1.81 -13.79
C LEU A 436 -43.72 0.85 -14.91
N VAL A 437 -42.91 0.71 -15.96
CA VAL A 437 -43.20 -0.23 -17.06
C VAL A 437 -43.07 -1.68 -16.58
N HIS A 438 -42.08 -1.98 -15.73
CA HIS A 438 -41.92 -3.31 -15.11
C HIS A 438 -43.15 -3.69 -14.27
N LEU A 439 -43.77 -2.75 -13.57
CA LEU A 439 -45.02 -3.01 -12.84
C LEU A 439 -46.17 -3.43 -13.76
N MET A 440 -46.20 -2.93 -15.00
CA MET A 440 -47.23 -3.29 -15.99
C MET A 440 -46.88 -4.56 -16.76
N PHE A 441 -45.59 -4.79 -17.06
CA PHE A 441 -45.11 -5.87 -17.93
C PHE A 441 -43.86 -6.56 -17.35
N PRO A 442 -43.98 -7.30 -16.22
CA PRO A 442 -42.84 -7.83 -15.48
C PRO A 442 -42.06 -8.91 -16.24
N ASP A 443 -42.72 -9.66 -17.13
CA ASP A 443 -42.09 -10.71 -17.94
C ASP A 443 -41.27 -10.16 -19.13
N ASN A 444 -41.56 -8.92 -19.54
CA ASN A 444 -40.95 -8.32 -20.74
C ASN A 444 -39.88 -7.28 -20.40
N VAL A 445 -40.00 -6.62 -19.25
CA VAL A 445 -39.08 -5.56 -18.80
C VAL A 445 -38.50 -5.98 -17.46
N PRO A 446 -37.18 -5.98 -17.25
CA PRO A 446 -36.59 -6.28 -15.95
C PRO A 446 -36.66 -5.08 -14.98
N LYS A 447 -36.57 -5.36 -13.67
CA LYS A 447 -36.35 -4.31 -12.65
C LYS A 447 -35.02 -3.57 -12.91
N PRO A 448 -34.91 -2.28 -12.56
CA PRO A 448 -33.61 -1.59 -12.53
C PRO A 448 -32.63 -2.23 -11.55
N CYS A 449 -31.33 -2.01 -11.77
CA CYS A 449 -30.28 -2.58 -10.94
C CYS A 449 -29.81 -1.60 -9.85
N CYS A 450 -29.49 -2.12 -8.67
CA CYS A 450 -28.80 -1.35 -7.63
C CYS A 450 -27.29 -1.31 -7.94
N ALA A 451 -26.76 -0.14 -8.28
CA ALA A 451 -25.38 0.03 -8.72
C ALA A 451 -24.68 1.23 -8.05
N PRO A 452 -23.34 1.25 -8.01
CA PRO A 452 -22.58 2.40 -7.52
C PRO A 452 -22.80 3.65 -8.38
N THR A 453 -23.08 4.78 -7.75
CA THR A 453 -23.28 6.08 -8.42
C THR A 453 -22.10 7.02 -8.27
N LYS A 454 -21.37 6.89 -7.15
CA LYS A 454 -20.11 7.57 -6.92
C LYS A 454 -19.09 6.58 -6.39
N LEU A 455 -17.90 6.64 -6.95
CA LEU A 455 -16.78 5.79 -6.56
C LEU A 455 -15.59 6.67 -6.19
N ASN A 456 -14.86 6.28 -5.15
CA ASN A 456 -13.61 6.89 -4.73
C ASN A 456 -12.41 6.06 -5.22
N ALA A 457 -11.25 6.72 -5.26
CA ALA A 457 -9.98 6.07 -5.54
C ALA A 457 -9.35 5.50 -4.26
N ILE A 458 -8.36 4.63 -4.43
CA ILE A 458 -7.40 4.23 -3.38
C ILE A 458 -5.98 4.40 -3.90
N SER A 459 -5.04 4.67 -3.00
CA SER A 459 -3.62 4.66 -3.31
C SER A 459 -3.00 3.34 -2.82
N VAL A 460 -2.16 2.71 -3.63
CA VAL A 460 -1.49 1.44 -3.30
C VAL A 460 0.01 1.60 -3.53
N LEU A 461 0.79 1.22 -2.52
CA LEU A 461 2.25 1.21 -2.50
C LEU A 461 2.74 -0.24 -2.62
N TYR A 462 3.56 -0.55 -3.63
CA TYR A 462 4.01 -1.91 -3.91
C TYR A 462 5.37 -1.95 -4.63
N PHE A 463 5.99 -3.14 -4.67
CA PHE A 463 7.21 -3.39 -5.43
C PHE A 463 6.94 -3.90 -6.85
N ASP A 464 7.78 -3.49 -7.80
CA ASP A 464 7.83 -4.11 -9.13
C ASP A 464 8.81 -5.31 -9.19
N ASP A 465 8.95 -5.91 -10.36
CA ASP A 465 9.85 -7.06 -10.59
C ASP A 465 11.34 -6.74 -10.50
N SER A 466 11.68 -5.45 -10.54
CA SER A 466 13.02 -4.86 -10.46
C SER A 466 13.32 -4.32 -9.04
N SER A 467 12.41 -4.54 -8.08
CA SER A 467 12.48 -4.02 -6.71
C SER A 467 12.41 -2.49 -6.60
N ASN A 468 11.90 -1.81 -7.62
CA ASN A 468 11.50 -0.41 -7.53
C ASN A 468 10.21 -0.32 -6.70
N VAL A 469 10.07 0.77 -5.94
CA VAL A 469 8.83 1.03 -5.18
C VAL A 469 7.94 1.95 -6.00
N ILE A 470 6.69 1.52 -6.17
CA ILE A 470 5.65 2.19 -6.95
C ILE A 470 4.50 2.58 -6.03
N LEU A 471 4.07 3.83 -6.11
CA LEU A 471 2.86 4.35 -5.49
C LEU A 471 1.88 4.71 -6.62
N LYS A 472 0.74 4.03 -6.68
CA LYS A 472 -0.26 4.23 -7.76
C LYS A 472 -1.65 4.49 -7.22
N LYS A 473 -2.35 5.44 -7.85
CA LYS A 473 -3.73 5.79 -7.56
C LYS A 473 -4.70 5.02 -8.45
N TYR A 474 -5.49 4.14 -7.85
CA TYR A 474 -6.50 3.35 -8.53
C TYR A 474 -7.88 3.96 -8.34
N ARG A 475 -8.42 4.54 -9.40
CA ARG A 475 -9.76 5.14 -9.41
C ARG A 475 -10.85 4.06 -9.44
N ASN A 476 -12.04 4.41 -8.95
CA ASN A 476 -13.23 3.57 -9.00
C ASN A 476 -13.15 2.27 -8.18
N MET A 477 -12.45 2.30 -7.04
CA MET A 477 -12.20 1.12 -6.20
C MET A 477 -13.10 1.05 -4.96
N VAL A 478 -13.64 2.18 -4.49
CA VAL A 478 -14.44 2.27 -3.26
C VAL A 478 -15.82 2.84 -3.54
N VAL A 479 -16.88 2.15 -3.16
CA VAL A 479 -18.26 2.64 -3.32
C VAL A 479 -18.56 3.73 -2.29
N ARG A 480 -18.88 4.93 -2.80
CA ARG A 480 -19.27 6.08 -1.96
C ARG A 480 -20.79 6.17 -1.81
N SER A 481 -21.54 5.95 -2.89
CA SER A 481 -23.01 5.96 -2.89
C SER A 481 -23.58 4.95 -3.89
N CYS A 482 -24.79 4.47 -3.60
CA CYS A 482 -25.57 3.57 -4.45
C CYS A 482 -26.81 4.25 -5.00
N GLY A 483 -27.38 3.68 -6.05
CA GLY A 483 -28.63 4.12 -6.63
C GLY A 483 -29.18 3.16 -7.69
N CYS A 484 -30.39 3.47 -8.17
CA CYS A 484 -31.12 2.66 -9.13
C CYS A 484 -30.94 3.17 -10.56
N HIS A 485 -30.45 2.29 -11.45
CA HIS A 485 -30.10 2.60 -12.84
C HIS A 485 -30.75 1.67 -13.85
#